data_AF-A0A8T3M9M5-F1
#
_entry.id   AF-A0A8T3M9M5-F1
#
_cell.length_a   1.000
_cell.length_b   1.000
_cell.length_c   1.000
_cell.angle_alpha   90.00
_cell.angle_beta   90.00
_cell.angle_gamma   90.00
#
_symmetry.space_group_name_H-M   'P 1'
#
loop_
_entity.id
_entity.type
_entity.pdbx_description
1 polymer ?
#
loop_
_entity_poly.entity_id
_entity_poly.type
_entity_poly.pdbx_seq_one_letter_code
_entity_poly.pdbx_strand_id
1 'polypeptide(L)'
;MAEFARRRGHAYQVLTDHTQSLAIARGLTADRVEEERAIIADLNARFAQEEADGTAPPETPPEGFRLLHGCELEIRADGALDYPDDLLARFDLVVASVHVSRRQSRADLTRRTLNGIRSPHVDVIAHPSGRMIGTRDDLDLDWDVVYAEAARTGTVLEMNGSPHRLDLAVERARRAVEVGCLLSIDSDAHKTAEFDHLRWGISQARRAWVEPRHVLNTRSRADLLAWVAGKPERV
;
A
#
# COMPACT_ATOMS: atom_id res chain seq x y z
N MET A 1 -9.92 3.38 -13.45
CA MET A 1 -9.02 2.46 -12.70
C MET A 1 -9.77 1.20 -12.28
N ALA A 2 -10.81 1.30 -11.45
CA ALA A 2 -11.59 0.14 -10.96
C ALA A 2 -12.10 -0.81 -12.05
N GLU A 3 -12.72 -0.29 -13.11
CA GLU A 3 -13.18 -1.13 -14.25
C GLU A 3 -12.06 -1.91 -14.93
N PHE A 4 -10.88 -1.31 -14.99
CA PHE A 4 -9.71 -1.96 -15.57
C PHE A 4 -9.22 -3.10 -14.68
N ALA A 5 -9.19 -2.87 -13.36
CA ALA A 5 -8.86 -3.91 -12.37
C ALA A 5 -9.88 -5.06 -12.39
N ARG A 6 -11.18 -4.76 -12.54
CA ARG A 6 -12.25 -5.77 -12.73
C ARG A 6 -12.00 -6.65 -13.94
N ARG A 7 -11.74 -6.05 -15.10
CA ARG A 7 -11.44 -6.76 -16.36
C ARG A 7 -10.10 -7.50 -16.35
N ARG A 8 -9.25 -7.25 -15.35
CA ARG A 8 -8.02 -8.01 -15.08
C ARG A 8 -8.25 -9.23 -14.18
N GLY A 9 -9.48 -9.42 -13.70
CA GLY A 9 -9.85 -10.52 -12.81
C GLY A 9 -9.36 -10.37 -11.38
N HIS A 10 -9.08 -9.14 -10.93
CA HIS A 10 -8.79 -8.90 -9.52
C HIS A 10 -10.07 -9.04 -8.68
N ALA A 11 -9.93 -9.48 -7.42
CA ALA A 11 -11.03 -9.50 -6.44
C ALA A 11 -11.23 -8.15 -5.74
N TYR A 12 -10.18 -7.33 -5.73
CA TYR A 12 -10.23 -5.99 -5.18
C TYR A 12 -9.14 -5.09 -5.77
N GLN A 13 -9.37 -3.79 -5.66
CA GLN A 13 -8.36 -2.75 -5.81
C GLN A 13 -8.43 -1.87 -4.56
N VAL A 14 -7.29 -1.51 -3.97
CA VAL A 14 -7.24 -0.43 -2.97
C VAL A 14 -6.92 0.87 -3.70
N LEU A 15 -7.76 1.89 -3.55
CA LEU A 15 -7.47 3.25 -4.00
C LEU A 15 -6.70 3.95 -2.88
N THR A 16 -5.49 4.42 -3.15
CA THR A 16 -4.58 4.98 -2.13
C THR A 16 -4.08 6.35 -2.55
N ASP A 17 -5.01 7.28 -2.76
CA ASP A 17 -4.65 8.66 -3.11
C ASP A 17 -3.87 9.34 -1.96
N HIS A 18 -2.99 10.28 -2.32
CA HIS A 18 -2.13 10.98 -1.36
C HIS A 18 -2.92 11.87 -0.39
N THR A 19 -2.44 11.96 0.84
CA THR A 19 -3.01 12.83 1.88
C THR A 19 -2.61 14.30 1.75
N GLN A 20 -3.27 15.15 2.55
CA GLN A 20 -3.31 16.62 2.43
C GLN A 20 -1.94 17.31 2.31
N SER A 21 -0.93 16.87 3.07
CA SER A 21 0.37 17.55 3.14
C SER A 21 1.21 17.46 1.88
N LEU A 22 0.90 16.53 0.96
CA LEU A 22 1.55 16.46 -0.34
C LEU A 22 0.90 17.48 -1.30
N ALA A 23 1.15 18.77 -1.06
CA ALA A 23 0.54 19.88 -1.80
C ALA A 23 0.70 19.80 -3.34
N ILE A 24 1.75 19.14 -3.81
CA ILE A 24 2.01 18.91 -5.25
C ILE A 24 0.96 17.97 -5.87
N ALA A 25 0.38 17.05 -5.10
CA ALA A 25 -0.59 16.06 -5.57
C ALA A 25 -2.06 16.46 -5.39
N ARG A 26 -2.37 17.69 -4.92
CA ARG A 26 -3.74 18.09 -4.52
C ARG A 26 -4.34 17.09 -3.53
N GLY A 27 -3.61 16.80 -2.44
CA GLY A 27 -3.97 15.78 -1.47
C GLY A 27 -5.39 15.87 -0.91
N LEU A 28 -5.92 14.73 -0.44
CA LEU A 28 -7.26 14.62 0.10
C LEU A 28 -7.39 15.46 1.38
N THR A 29 -8.38 16.36 1.44
CA THR A 29 -8.83 16.94 2.71
C THR A 29 -9.86 16.00 3.34
N ALA A 30 -10.16 16.14 4.64
CA ALA A 30 -11.18 15.32 5.30
C ALA A 30 -12.53 15.31 4.55
N ASP A 31 -12.97 16.46 4.03
CA ASP A 31 -14.20 16.54 3.22
C ASP A 31 -14.10 15.74 1.92
N ARG A 32 -12.95 15.81 1.23
CA ARG A 32 -12.71 15.04 -0.01
C ARG A 32 -12.58 13.55 0.24
N VAL A 33 -12.11 13.13 1.43
CA VAL A 33 -12.15 11.73 1.85
C VAL A 33 -13.61 11.24 1.89
N GLU A 34 -14.54 12.02 2.43
CA GLU A 34 -15.96 11.65 2.46
C GLU A 34 -16.60 11.64 1.06
N GLU A 35 -16.21 12.58 0.19
CA GLU A 35 -16.63 12.57 -1.22
C GLU A 35 -16.14 11.29 -1.93
N GLU A 36 -14.87 10.92 -1.74
CA GLU A 36 -14.29 9.71 -2.32
C GLU A 36 -14.99 8.44 -1.79
N ARG A 37 -15.29 8.38 -0.49
CA ARG A 37 -16.07 7.29 0.10
C ARG A 37 -17.44 7.13 -0.54
N ALA A 38 -18.15 8.22 -0.79
CA ALA A 38 -19.46 8.17 -1.44
C ALA A 38 -19.34 7.63 -2.87
N ILE A 39 -18.35 8.10 -3.64
CA ILE A 39 -18.06 7.60 -4.99
C ILE A 39 -17.74 6.10 -4.97
N ILE A 40 -16.90 5.65 -4.04
CA ILE A 40 -16.53 4.25 -3.89
C ILE A 40 -17.76 3.40 -3.53
N ALA A 41 -18.63 3.89 -2.63
CA ALA A 41 -19.86 3.20 -2.25
C ALA A 41 -20.81 3.03 -3.45
N ASP A 42 -21.02 4.09 -4.23
CA ASP A 42 -21.87 4.04 -5.44
C ASP A 42 -21.29 3.08 -6.49
N LEU A 43 -19.98 3.10 -6.70
CA LEU A 43 -19.31 2.17 -7.62
C LEU A 43 -19.46 0.72 -7.15
N ASN A 44 -19.25 0.44 -5.87
CA ASN A 44 -19.40 -0.89 -5.30
C ASN A 44 -20.85 -1.39 -5.36
N ALA A 45 -21.83 -0.52 -5.14
CA ALA A 45 -23.25 -0.87 -5.28
C ALA A 45 -23.58 -1.26 -6.73
N ARG A 46 -23.09 -0.48 -7.70
CA ARG A 46 -23.23 -0.82 -9.13
C ARG A 46 -22.55 -2.14 -9.47
N PHE A 47 -21.33 -2.38 -8.99
CA PHE A 47 -20.60 -3.62 -9.25
C PHE A 47 -21.31 -4.84 -8.67
N ALA A 48 -21.87 -4.72 -7.47
CA ALA A 48 -22.65 -5.78 -6.85
C ALA A 48 -23.94 -6.09 -7.63
N GLN A 49 -24.60 -5.06 -8.17
CA GLN A 49 -25.78 -5.25 -9.01
C GLN A 49 -25.44 -5.97 -10.31
N GLU A 50 -24.35 -5.58 -10.99
CA GLU A 50 -23.87 -6.25 -12.20
C GLU A 50 -23.51 -7.72 -11.95
N GLU A 51 -22.91 -8.02 -10.80
CA GLU A 51 -22.61 -9.39 -10.35
C GLU A 51 -23.89 -10.21 -10.15
N ALA A 52 -24.90 -9.63 -9.48
CA ALA A 52 -26.19 -10.28 -9.24
C ALA A 52 -26.99 -10.53 -10.53
N ASP A 53 -26.91 -9.60 -11.49
CA ASP A 53 -27.58 -9.69 -12.78
C ASP A 53 -26.85 -10.60 -13.78
N GLY A 54 -25.65 -11.10 -13.43
CA GLY A 54 -24.81 -11.89 -14.34
C GLY A 54 -24.26 -11.07 -15.52
N THR A 55 -24.14 -9.76 -15.36
CA THR A 55 -23.65 -8.81 -16.39
C THR A 55 -22.26 -8.27 -16.11
N ALA A 56 -21.66 -8.65 -14.97
CA ALA A 56 -20.27 -8.34 -14.64
C ALA A 56 -19.29 -8.89 -15.71
N PRO A 57 -18.10 -8.28 -15.87
CA PRO A 57 -17.07 -8.82 -16.75
C PRO A 57 -16.79 -10.31 -16.47
N PRO A 58 -16.60 -11.16 -17.49
CA PRO A 58 -16.43 -12.59 -17.31
C PRO A 58 -15.17 -12.97 -16.51
N GLU A 59 -14.20 -12.06 -16.42
CA GLU A 59 -12.99 -12.21 -15.62
C GLU A 59 -13.23 -12.00 -14.11
N THR A 60 -14.38 -11.43 -13.72
CA THR A 60 -14.70 -11.13 -12.30
C THR A 60 -14.69 -12.43 -11.49
N PRO A 61 -13.94 -12.50 -10.37
CA PRO A 61 -13.83 -13.73 -9.61
C PRO A 61 -15.14 -14.07 -8.88
N PRO A 62 -15.33 -15.32 -8.43
CA PRO A 62 -16.54 -15.74 -7.72
C PRO A 62 -16.87 -14.92 -6.46
N GLU A 63 -15.86 -14.35 -5.78
CA GLU A 63 -16.07 -13.47 -4.61
C GLU A 63 -16.49 -12.02 -4.97
N GLY A 64 -16.64 -11.74 -6.27
CA GLY A 64 -16.89 -10.41 -6.82
C GLY A 64 -15.67 -9.50 -6.79
N PHE A 65 -15.82 -8.29 -7.32
CA PHE A 65 -14.81 -7.23 -7.21
C PHE A 65 -15.27 -6.12 -6.28
N ARG A 66 -14.40 -5.65 -5.38
CA ARG A 66 -14.66 -4.43 -4.61
C ARG A 66 -13.52 -3.43 -4.70
N LEU A 67 -13.88 -2.16 -4.84
CA LEU A 67 -12.97 -1.05 -4.64
C LEU A 67 -12.90 -0.75 -3.14
N LEU A 68 -11.72 -0.89 -2.55
CA LEU A 68 -11.44 -0.58 -1.16
C LEU A 68 -10.89 0.84 -1.07
N HIS A 69 -11.28 1.55 -0.02
CA HIS A 69 -10.89 2.92 0.22
C HIS A 69 -9.69 2.96 1.14
N GLY A 70 -8.53 3.30 0.60
CA GLY A 70 -7.30 3.53 1.36
C GLY A 70 -6.77 4.94 1.19
N CYS A 71 -5.60 5.19 1.75
CA CYS A 71 -4.82 6.39 1.47
C CYS A 71 -3.33 6.09 1.46
N GLU A 72 -2.56 6.95 0.80
CA GLU A 72 -1.11 7.02 0.99
C GLU A 72 -0.77 8.21 1.90
N LEU A 73 -0.64 7.88 3.18
CA LEU A 73 -0.44 8.78 4.31
C LEU A 73 1.02 9.27 4.39
N GLU A 74 1.19 10.59 4.41
CA GLU A 74 2.52 11.16 4.64
C GLU A 74 3.00 10.92 6.07
N ILE A 75 4.23 10.41 6.20
CA ILE A 75 5.02 10.47 7.43
C ILE A 75 5.82 11.76 7.41
N ARG A 76 5.38 12.76 8.17
CA ARG A 76 5.93 14.13 8.15
C ARG A 76 7.39 14.19 8.62
N ALA A 77 8.04 15.33 8.36
CA ALA A 77 9.46 15.56 8.67
C ALA A 77 9.83 15.42 10.16
N ASP A 78 8.89 15.71 11.06
CA ASP A 78 9.00 15.51 12.51
C ASP A 78 8.72 14.04 12.92
N GLY A 79 8.09 13.26 12.04
CA GLY A 79 7.67 11.87 12.24
C GLY A 79 6.23 11.73 12.69
N ALA A 80 5.44 12.80 12.74
CA ALA A 80 3.99 12.72 12.91
C ALA A 80 3.33 12.19 11.63
N LEU A 81 2.14 11.61 11.77
CA LEU A 81 1.30 11.21 10.64
C LEU A 81 0.39 12.37 10.22
N ASP A 82 0.03 12.42 8.95
CA ASP A 82 -0.68 13.57 8.36
C ASP A 82 -2.13 13.74 8.84
N TYR A 83 -2.77 12.65 9.26
CA TYR A 83 -4.18 12.62 9.68
C TYR A 83 -4.34 12.18 11.14
N PRO A 84 -5.41 12.64 11.81
CA PRO A 84 -5.78 12.15 13.13
C PRO A 84 -6.34 10.72 13.06
N ASP A 85 -6.23 10.00 14.17
CA ASP A 85 -6.65 8.60 14.31
C ASP A 85 -8.11 8.35 13.92
N ASP A 86 -9.03 9.28 14.22
CA ASP A 86 -10.45 9.15 13.89
C ASP A 86 -10.74 9.23 12.38
N LEU A 87 -9.88 9.90 11.62
CA LEU A 87 -9.93 9.91 10.16
C LEU A 87 -9.20 8.68 9.60
N LEU A 88 -8.09 8.25 10.20
CA LEU A 88 -7.38 7.04 9.76
C LEU A 88 -8.22 5.78 9.94
N ALA A 89 -9.00 5.67 11.01
CA ALA A 89 -9.91 4.56 11.28
C ALA A 89 -11.05 4.40 10.26
N ARG A 90 -11.21 5.36 9.34
CA ARG A 90 -12.23 5.34 8.28
C ARG A 90 -11.79 4.60 7.02
N PHE A 91 -10.50 4.39 6.83
CA PHE A 91 -9.97 3.68 5.65
C PHE A 91 -10.00 2.16 5.85
N ASP A 92 -10.20 1.44 4.75
CA ASP A 92 -10.14 -0.03 4.69
C ASP A 92 -8.68 -0.54 4.79
N LEU A 93 -7.71 0.28 4.37
CA LEU A 93 -6.27 0.00 4.43
C LEU A 93 -5.49 1.32 4.36
N VAL A 94 -4.51 1.51 5.23
CA VAL A 94 -3.63 2.69 5.19
C VAL A 94 -2.23 2.30 4.76
N VAL A 95 -1.77 2.95 3.68
CA VAL A 95 -0.38 2.93 3.25
C VAL A 95 0.28 4.19 3.77
N ALA A 96 1.52 4.11 4.26
CA ALA A 96 2.28 5.28 4.69
C ALA A 96 3.65 5.35 4.03
N SER A 97 4.15 6.55 3.79
CA SER A 97 5.45 6.74 3.14
C SER A 97 6.17 8.03 3.56
N VAL A 98 7.48 8.05 3.27
CA VAL A 98 8.37 9.19 3.53
C VAL A 98 8.69 9.88 2.20
N HIS A 99 7.99 10.97 1.89
CA HIS A 99 8.24 11.73 0.65
C HIS A 99 9.21 12.88 0.85
N VAL A 100 9.14 13.55 2.02
CA VAL A 100 9.86 14.80 2.29
C VAL A 100 11.02 14.65 3.27
N SER A 101 11.87 15.67 3.35
CA SER A 101 12.98 15.78 4.31
C SER A 101 13.95 14.59 4.29
N ARG A 102 14.21 14.08 3.09
CA ARG A 102 14.99 12.86 2.83
C ARG A 102 16.49 12.93 3.17
N ARG A 103 17.00 14.12 3.48
CA ARG A 103 18.41 14.38 3.83
C ARG A 103 18.68 14.41 5.34
N GLN A 104 17.70 13.96 6.13
CA GLN A 104 17.87 13.81 7.58
C GLN A 104 18.87 12.68 7.90
N SER A 105 19.29 12.61 9.17
CA SER A 105 20.20 11.56 9.63
C SER A 105 19.56 10.17 9.50
N ARG A 106 20.39 9.12 9.42
CA ARG A 106 19.92 7.73 9.46
C ARG A 106 18.98 7.46 10.63
N ALA A 107 19.33 7.98 11.81
CA ALA A 107 18.53 7.81 13.03
C ALA A 107 17.15 8.47 12.90
N ASP A 108 17.09 9.68 12.34
CA ASP A 108 15.82 10.40 12.15
C ASP A 108 14.94 9.74 11.09
N LEU A 109 15.51 9.35 9.94
CA LEU A 109 14.77 8.67 8.88
C LEU A 109 14.22 7.32 9.39
N THR A 110 15.06 6.54 10.08
CA THR A 110 14.63 5.27 10.68
C THR A 110 13.51 5.49 11.70
N ARG A 111 13.67 6.46 12.61
CA ARG A 111 12.63 6.79 13.60
C ARG A 111 11.31 7.18 12.94
N ARG A 112 11.34 8.01 11.89
CA ARG A 112 10.14 8.39 11.13
C ARG A 112 9.45 7.16 10.54
N THR A 113 10.19 6.30 9.86
CA THR A 113 9.65 5.05 9.30
C THR A 113 9.05 4.15 10.39
N LEU A 114 9.71 4.02 11.55
CA LEU A 114 9.21 3.25 12.68
C LEU A 114 7.93 3.84 13.29
N ASN A 115 7.75 5.16 13.28
CA ASN A 115 6.49 5.77 13.71
C ASN A 115 5.32 5.31 12.85
N GLY A 116 5.51 5.19 11.53
CA GLY A 116 4.55 4.56 10.63
C GLY A 116 4.28 3.11 11.01
N ILE A 117 5.33 2.29 11.11
CA ILE A 117 5.22 0.85 11.42
C ILE A 117 4.51 0.55 12.76
N ARG A 118 4.70 1.42 13.75
CA ARG A 118 4.12 1.30 15.10
C ARG A 118 2.74 1.92 15.23
N SER A 119 2.23 2.58 14.20
CA SER A 119 0.88 3.13 14.24
C SER A 119 -0.16 2.00 14.24
N PRO A 120 -1.22 2.08 15.08
CA PRO A 120 -2.32 1.13 15.06
C PRO A 120 -3.16 1.22 13.77
N HIS A 121 -2.93 2.23 12.95
CA HIS A 121 -3.68 2.47 11.72
C HIS A 121 -2.91 2.14 10.44
N VAL A 122 -1.57 2.03 10.47
CA VAL A 122 -0.75 1.88 9.25
C VAL A 122 -0.48 0.40 8.96
N ASP A 123 -0.96 -0.05 7.82
CA ASP A 123 -0.87 -1.44 7.37
C ASP A 123 0.35 -1.71 6.51
N VAL A 124 0.72 -0.75 5.66
CA VAL A 124 1.78 -0.89 4.66
C VAL A 124 2.71 0.32 4.70
N ILE A 125 4.02 0.08 4.58
CA ILE A 125 4.98 1.14 4.23
C ILE A 125 5.23 1.10 2.72
N ALA A 126 4.76 2.13 2.00
CA ALA A 126 4.97 2.28 0.56
C ALA A 126 6.42 2.57 0.23
N HIS A 127 6.91 1.96 -0.85
CA HIS A 127 8.24 2.10 -1.44
C HIS A 127 9.29 2.53 -0.38
N PRO A 128 9.65 1.62 0.55
CA PRO A 128 10.27 2.00 1.81
C PRO A 128 11.65 2.65 1.66
N SER A 129 12.42 2.31 0.61
CA SER A 129 13.69 2.99 0.36
C SER A 129 13.47 4.38 -0.23
N GLY A 130 12.30 4.60 -0.82
CA GLY A 130 11.89 5.84 -1.44
C GLY A 130 12.68 6.18 -2.70
N ARG A 131 13.45 5.25 -3.26
CA ARG A 131 14.30 5.53 -4.43
C ARG A 131 13.52 5.93 -5.67
N MET A 132 14.22 6.59 -6.58
CA MET A 132 13.82 6.74 -7.97
C MET A 132 15.01 6.42 -8.86
N ILE A 133 14.91 5.35 -9.66
CA ILE A 133 15.99 4.84 -10.50
C ILE A 133 16.48 5.93 -11.44
N GLY A 134 17.79 6.22 -11.39
CA GLY A 134 18.44 7.24 -12.21
C GLY A 134 18.18 8.69 -11.76
N THR A 135 17.44 8.92 -10.68
CA THR A 135 17.10 10.28 -10.20
C THR A 135 17.43 10.50 -8.73
N ARG A 136 17.11 9.53 -7.86
CA ARG A 136 17.13 9.70 -6.40
C ARG A 136 17.55 8.41 -5.72
N ASP A 137 18.60 8.51 -4.90
CA ASP A 137 19.09 7.38 -4.11
C ASP A 137 18.12 6.96 -3.00
N ASP A 138 18.38 5.76 -2.47
CA ASP A 138 17.70 5.21 -1.29
C ASP A 138 17.84 6.16 -0.08
N LEU A 139 16.82 6.16 0.77
CA LEU A 139 16.93 6.69 2.13
C LEU A 139 17.97 5.88 2.92
N ASP A 140 18.79 6.58 3.71
CA ASP A 140 19.69 5.94 4.66
C ASP A 140 18.87 5.47 5.88
N LEU A 141 18.33 4.26 5.78
CA LEU A 141 17.55 3.61 6.83
C LEU A 141 18.37 2.52 7.52
N ASP A 142 18.09 2.33 8.81
CA ASP A 142 18.47 1.12 9.51
C ASP A 142 17.52 -0.03 9.16
N TRP A 143 17.88 -0.74 8.10
CA TRP A 143 17.06 -1.81 7.53
C TRP A 143 16.83 -2.97 8.50
N ASP A 144 17.82 -3.35 9.31
CA ASP A 144 17.64 -4.44 10.27
C ASP A 144 16.59 -4.06 11.33
N VAL A 145 16.61 -2.81 11.81
CA VAL A 145 15.60 -2.30 12.74
C VAL A 145 14.23 -2.20 12.07
N VAL A 146 14.16 -1.72 10.83
CA VAL A 146 12.91 -1.62 10.05
C VAL A 146 12.29 -3.01 9.84
N TYR A 147 13.08 -4.01 9.43
CA TYR A 147 12.58 -5.37 9.23
C TYR A 147 12.11 -6.00 10.53
N ALA A 148 12.89 -5.87 11.60
CA ALA A 148 12.52 -6.43 12.90
C ALA A 148 11.19 -5.85 13.41
N GLU A 149 11.00 -4.54 13.30
CA GLU A 149 9.75 -3.90 13.72
C GLU A 149 8.58 -4.27 12.81
N ALA A 150 8.76 -4.26 11.48
CA ALA A 150 7.73 -4.62 10.52
C ALA A 150 7.25 -6.07 10.73
N ALA A 151 8.18 -7.01 10.96
CA ALA A 151 7.86 -8.39 11.29
C ALA A 151 7.12 -8.49 12.63
N ARG A 152 7.54 -7.74 13.66
CA ARG A 152 6.90 -7.73 14.98
C ARG A 152 5.45 -7.22 14.93
N THR A 153 5.20 -6.12 14.24
CA THR A 153 3.89 -5.46 14.22
C THR A 153 2.97 -5.96 13.10
N GLY A 154 3.50 -6.83 12.23
CA GLY A 154 2.82 -7.26 11.01
C GLY A 154 2.55 -6.13 10.02
N THR A 155 3.23 -4.98 10.12
CA THR A 155 3.22 -3.97 9.05
C THR A 155 3.92 -4.51 7.83
N VAL A 156 3.26 -4.38 6.69
CA VAL A 156 3.71 -4.89 5.40
C VAL A 156 4.68 -3.91 4.76
N LEU A 157 5.69 -4.43 4.06
CA LEU A 157 6.62 -3.60 3.27
C LEU A 157 6.31 -3.75 1.78
N GLU A 158 6.23 -2.63 1.08
CA GLU A 158 5.86 -2.62 -0.34
C GLU A 158 7.00 -3.09 -1.27
N MET A 159 6.63 -3.86 -2.28
CA MET A 159 7.39 -4.13 -3.50
C MET A 159 6.69 -3.46 -4.69
N ASN A 160 6.97 -2.18 -4.85
CA ASN A 160 6.47 -1.29 -5.88
C ASN A 160 6.97 -1.70 -7.27
N GLY A 161 6.04 -2.08 -8.15
CA GLY A 161 6.34 -2.51 -9.51
C GLY A 161 6.65 -1.40 -10.50
N SER A 162 6.48 -0.12 -10.13
CA SER A 162 6.76 1.00 -11.03
C SER A 162 8.21 0.93 -11.55
N PRO A 163 8.46 1.04 -12.86
CA PRO A 163 9.80 0.98 -13.43
C PRO A 163 10.69 2.15 -12.96
N HIS A 164 10.09 3.21 -12.43
CA HIS A 164 10.82 4.32 -11.81
C HIS A 164 11.31 3.99 -10.40
N ARG A 165 10.73 2.99 -9.73
CA ARG A 165 11.01 2.65 -8.32
C ARG A 165 11.63 1.26 -8.18
N LEU A 166 10.90 0.22 -8.60
CA LEU A 166 11.19 -1.20 -8.36
C LEU A 166 11.56 -1.48 -6.88
N ASP A 167 10.88 -0.84 -5.93
CA ASP A 167 11.27 -0.78 -4.52
C ASP A 167 10.29 -1.56 -3.65
N LEU A 168 10.65 -2.61 -2.91
CA LEU A 168 11.99 -3.03 -2.52
C LEU A 168 12.87 -3.67 -3.61
N ALA A 169 14.17 -3.38 -3.53
CA ALA A 169 15.21 -4.11 -4.23
C ALA A 169 15.18 -5.62 -3.88
N VAL A 170 15.64 -6.47 -4.81
CA VAL A 170 15.63 -7.95 -4.65
C VAL A 170 16.26 -8.39 -3.34
N GLU A 171 17.43 -7.85 -3.04
CA GLU A 171 18.23 -8.22 -1.87
C GLU A 171 17.51 -7.83 -0.57
N ARG A 172 16.85 -6.67 -0.57
CA ARG A 172 16.04 -6.17 0.54
C ARG A 172 14.77 -7.00 0.73
N ALA A 173 14.06 -7.29 -0.34
CA ALA A 173 12.85 -8.13 -0.30
C ALA A 173 13.18 -9.54 0.20
N ARG A 174 14.30 -10.12 -0.26
CA ARG A 174 14.79 -11.41 0.22
C ARG A 174 15.08 -11.38 1.72
N ARG A 175 15.82 -10.36 2.18
CA ARG A 175 16.14 -10.22 3.60
C ARG A 175 14.88 -9.99 4.44
N ALA A 176 13.93 -9.20 3.96
CA ALA A 176 12.67 -8.94 4.65
C ALA A 176 11.90 -10.24 4.91
N VAL A 177 11.73 -11.10 3.90
CA VAL A 177 11.02 -12.39 4.08
C VAL A 177 11.80 -13.37 4.95
N GLU A 178 13.14 -13.38 4.91
CA GLU A 178 13.98 -14.20 5.80
C GLU A 178 13.81 -13.83 7.28
N VAL A 179 13.49 -12.57 7.58
CA VAL A 179 13.25 -12.04 8.94
C VAL A 179 11.76 -12.14 9.33
N GLY A 180 10.90 -12.62 8.43
CA GLY A 180 9.47 -12.83 8.69
C GLY A 180 8.57 -11.63 8.37
N CYS A 181 9.05 -10.65 7.61
CA CYS A 181 8.19 -9.58 7.11
C CYS A 181 7.20 -10.11 6.07
N LEU A 182 6.01 -9.51 6.06
CA LEU A 182 5.07 -9.63 4.94
C LEU A 182 5.34 -8.53 3.91
N LEU A 183 5.02 -8.80 2.65
CA LEU A 183 5.19 -7.89 1.52
C LEU A 183 3.86 -7.61 0.83
N SER A 184 3.71 -6.42 0.23
CA SER A 184 2.68 -6.12 -0.77
C SER A 184 3.35 -5.92 -2.12
N ILE A 185 2.67 -6.26 -3.21
CA ILE A 185 3.15 -6.01 -4.57
C ILE A 185 2.08 -5.19 -5.29
N ASP A 186 2.46 -4.03 -5.79
CA ASP A 186 1.57 -3.13 -6.55
C ASP A 186 2.28 -2.55 -7.77
N SER A 187 1.61 -1.64 -8.48
CA SER A 187 2.13 -0.93 -9.64
C SER A 187 2.37 0.56 -9.42
N ASP A 188 1.91 1.14 -8.31
CA ASP A 188 1.86 2.60 -8.10
C ASP A 188 1.20 3.34 -9.29
N ALA A 189 0.07 2.80 -9.74
CA ALA A 189 -0.52 3.21 -11.02
C ALA A 189 -1.32 4.51 -10.88
N HIS A 190 -0.92 5.52 -11.64
CA HIS A 190 -1.59 6.81 -11.81
C HIS A 190 -2.46 6.85 -13.08
N LYS A 191 -2.35 5.84 -13.95
CA LYS A 191 -3.23 5.59 -15.10
C LYS A 191 -3.35 4.09 -15.38
N THR A 192 -4.39 3.72 -16.12
CA THR A 192 -4.73 2.30 -16.36
C THR A 192 -3.61 1.49 -17.01
N ALA A 193 -2.84 2.08 -17.92
CA ALA A 193 -1.71 1.42 -18.57
C ALA A 193 -0.60 0.99 -17.58
N GLU A 194 -0.52 1.63 -16.42
CA GLU A 194 0.53 1.36 -15.43
C GLU A 194 0.24 0.15 -14.56
N PHE A 195 -0.99 -0.38 -14.55
CA PHE A 195 -1.28 -1.68 -13.91
C PHE A 195 -0.39 -2.80 -14.45
N ASP A 196 0.08 -2.69 -15.69
CA ASP A 196 1.03 -3.64 -16.28
C ASP A 196 2.37 -3.68 -15.57
N HIS A 197 2.70 -2.68 -14.76
CA HIS A 197 3.91 -2.66 -13.95
C HIS A 197 3.90 -3.69 -12.82
N LEU A 198 2.74 -4.24 -12.44
CA LEU A 198 2.65 -5.38 -11.50
C LEU A 198 3.58 -6.53 -11.93
N ARG A 199 3.75 -6.75 -13.24
CA ARG A 199 4.65 -7.79 -13.76
C ARG A 199 6.10 -7.59 -13.31
N TRP A 200 6.53 -6.35 -13.12
CA TRP A 200 7.88 -6.04 -12.67
C TRP A 200 8.04 -6.28 -11.18
N GLY A 201 7.08 -5.87 -10.36
CA GLY A 201 7.04 -6.19 -8.93
C GLY A 201 7.05 -7.71 -8.70
N ILE A 202 6.21 -8.45 -9.42
CA ILE A 202 6.17 -9.94 -9.38
C ILE A 202 7.51 -10.54 -9.84
N SER A 203 8.14 -10.00 -10.88
CA SER A 203 9.46 -10.47 -11.34
C SER A 203 10.54 -10.27 -10.28
N GLN A 204 10.57 -9.11 -9.61
CA GLN A 204 11.49 -8.87 -8.49
C GLN A 204 11.21 -9.81 -7.32
N ALA A 205 9.95 -10.01 -6.96
CA ALA A 205 9.53 -10.93 -5.90
C ALA A 205 10.02 -12.36 -6.16
N ARG A 206 9.86 -12.86 -7.40
CA ARG A 206 10.37 -14.18 -7.81
C ARG A 206 11.89 -14.27 -7.69
N ARG A 207 12.62 -13.23 -8.10
CA ARG A 207 14.09 -13.17 -7.96
C ARG A 207 14.53 -13.16 -6.49
N ALA A 208 13.72 -12.57 -5.62
CA ALA A 208 13.93 -12.50 -4.17
C ALA A 208 13.47 -13.75 -3.41
N TRP A 209 12.96 -14.77 -4.12
CA TRP A 209 12.39 -16.01 -3.54
C TRP A 209 11.19 -15.75 -2.63
N VAL A 210 10.44 -14.69 -2.93
CA VAL A 210 9.17 -14.40 -2.27
C VAL A 210 8.12 -15.41 -2.76
N GLU A 211 7.51 -16.11 -1.82
CA GLU A 211 6.42 -17.06 -2.05
C GLU A 211 5.06 -16.40 -1.76
N PRO A 212 3.95 -16.95 -2.28
CA PRO A 212 2.60 -16.43 -2.00
C PRO A 212 2.30 -16.20 -0.52
N ARG A 213 2.77 -17.09 0.37
CA ARG A 213 2.57 -16.97 1.83
C ARG A 213 3.17 -15.68 2.44
N HIS A 214 4.12 -15.06 1.75
CA HIS A 214 4.75 -13.81 2.19
C HIS A 214 4.01 -12.57 1.65
N VAL A 215 3.07 -12.72 0.72
CA VAL A 215 2.48 -11.60 -0.03
C VAL A 215 1.03 -11.35 0.38
N LEU A 216 0.73 -10.15 0.86
CA LEU A 216 -0.60 -9.77 1.33
C LEU A 216 -1.66 -9.87 0.22
N ASN A 217 -1.31 -9.52 -1.02
CA ASN A 217 -2.21 -9.51 -2.19
C ASN A 217 -2.79 -10.89 -2.54
N THR A 218 -2.23 -11.99 -2.03
CA THR A 218 -2.74 -13.35 -2.34
C THR A 218 -3.88 -13.78 -1.43
N ARG A 219 -4.28 -12.93 -0.48
CA ARG A 219 -5.40 -13.17 0.42
C ARG A 219 -6.72 -12.81 -0.25
N SER A 220 -7.80 -13.49 0.16
CA SER A 220 -9.15 -13.08 -0.19
C SER A 220 -9.45 -11.67 0.34
N ARG A 221 -10.47 -11.00 -0.21
CA ARG A 221 -10.88 -9.68 0.30
C ARG A 221 -11.19 -9.73 1.79
N ALA A 222 -11.88 -10.78 2.24
CA ALA A 222 -12.28 -10.93 3.63
C ALA A 222 -11.06 -11.11 4.56
N ASP A 223 -10.10 -11.94 4.17
CA ASP A 223 -8.88 -12.18 4.95
C ASP A 223 -7.96 -10.95 5.00
N LEU A 224 -7.93 -10.15 3.93
CA LEU A 224 -7.23 -8.87 3.91
C LEU A 224 -7.83 -7.91 4.95
N LEU A 225 -9.14 -7.69 4.90
CA LEU A 225 -9.82 -6.76 5.80
C LEU A 225 -9.75 -7.21 7.26
N ALA A 226 -9.88 -8.52 7.52
CA ALA A 226 -9.72 -9.08 8.86
C ALA A 226 -8.29 -8.86 9.40
N TRP A 227 -7.27 -8.97 8.53
CA TRP A 227 -5.89 -8.71 8.92
C TRP A 227 -5.63 -7.24 9.26
N VAL A 228 -6.15 -6.32 8.44
CA VAL A 228 -6.06 -4.87 8.70
C VAL A 228 -6.76 -4.52 10.00
N ALA A 229 -7.98 -5.02 10.21
CA ALA A 229 -8.75 -4.77 11.43
C ALA A 229 -8.02 -5.21 12.72
N GLY A 230 -7.17 -6.25 12.64
CA GLY A 230 -6.35 -6.72 13.76
C GLY A 230 -5.04 -5.97 13.98
N LYS A 231 -4.80 -4.85 13.28
CA LYS A 231 -3.56 -4.06 13.39
C LYS A 231 -3.36 -3.45 14.78
N PRO A 232 -4.38 -2.86 15.45
CA PRO A 232 -4.22 -2.29 16.78
C PRO A 232 -3.71 -3.26 17.84
N GLU A 233 -4.03 -4.55 17.74
CA GLU A 233 -3.59 -5.58 18.68
C GLU A 233 -2.14 -6.05 18.45
N ARG A 234 -1.53 -5.69 17.30
CA ARG A 234 -0.15 -6.07 16.95
C ARG A 234 0.90 -5.02 17.32
N VAL A 235 0.50 -3.79 17.65
CA VAL A 235 1.44 -2.68 17.90
C VAL A 235 1.76 -2.46 19.36
#